data_AF-A0A6S7HX35-F1
#
_entry.id   AF-A0A6S7HX35-F1
#
_cell.length_a   1.000
_cell.length_b   1.000
_cell.length_c   1.000
_cell.angle_alpha   90.00
_cell.angle_beta   90.00
_cell.angle_gamma   90.00
#
_symmetry.space_group_name_H-M   'P 1'
#
loop_
_entity.id
_entity.type
_entity.pdbx_description
1 polymer ?
#
loop_
_entity_poly.entity_id
_entity_poly.type
_entity_poly.pdbx_seq_one_letter_code
_entity_poly.pdbx_strand_id
1 'polypeptide(L)'
;MDVDECKNTKLCPRENEHCKNLPGFYSCKCDSGFTRKDGKCVKDEKPEKESDDVTEDDEDDDVGGDDVGDDDVDDDEADEADLDEAMHAEL
;
A
#
# COMPACT_ATOMS: atom_id res chain seq x y z
N MET A 1 -9.61 -2.93 -25.31
CA MET A 1 -8.19 -3.01 -25.67
C MET A 1 -7.62 -1.62 -25.46
N ASP A 2 -6.65 -1.48 -24.56
CA ASP A 2 -5.97 -0.22 -24.24
C ASP A 2 -4.75 -0.04 -25.15
N VAL A 3 -4.50 1.19 -25.63
CA VAL A 3 -3.37 1.47 -26.50
C VAL A 3 -2.18 1.88 -25.65
N ASP A 4 -1.06 1.18 -25.80
CA ASP A 4 0.16 1.52 -25.06
C ASP A 4 0.83 2.74 -25.71
N GLU A 5 0.47 3.94 -25.24
CA GLU A 5 0.99 5.16 -25.87
C GLU A 5 2.50 5.27 -25.66
N CYS A 6 3.05 4.71 -24.57
CA CYS A 6 4.48 4.71 -24.24
C CYS A 6 5.38 4.06 -25.30
N LYS A 7 4.83 3.30 -26.26
CA LYS A 7 5.56 2.84 -27.44
C LYS A 7 6.01 3.98 -28.35
N ASN A 8 5.39 5.15 -28.24
CA ASN A 8 5.83 6.37 -28.91
C ASN A 8 6.88 7.08 -28.06
N THR A 9 8.12 7.08 -28.52
CA THR A 9 9.28 7.74 -27.85
C THR A 9 9.14 9.26 -27.69
N LYS A 10 8.09 9.87 -28.26
CA LYS A 10 7.86 11.32 -28.24
C LYS A 10 6.97 11.83 -27.09
N LEU A 11 6.43 10.95 -26.25
CA LEU A 11 5.43 11.35 -25.24
C LEU A 11 6.03 12.03 -24.00
N CYS A 12 7.20 11.59 -23.56
CA CYS A 12 7.96 12.22 -22.49
C CYS A 12 9.17 12.92 -23.12
N PRO A 13 9.08 14.21 -23.49
CA PRO A 13 10.12 14.90 -24.25
C PRO A 13 11.34 15.28 -23.41
N ARG A 14 11.32 15.05 -22.09
CA ARG A 14 12.42 15.44 -21.20
C ARG A 14 13.31 14.26 -20.87
N GLU A 15 14.57 14.58 -20.59
CA GLU A 15 15.58 13.61 -20.19
C GLU A 15 15.34 13.13 -18.75
N ASN A 16 15.68 11.86 -18.49
CA ASN A 16 15.47 11.19 -17.19
C ASN A 16 13.99 11.11 -16.78
N GLU A 17 13.09 10.99 -17.76
CA GLU A 17 11.67 10.65 -17.56
C GLU A 17 11.36 9.29 -18.20
N HIS A 18 10.72 8.41 -17.44
CA HIS A 18 10.13 7.19 -17.94
C HIS A 18 8.61 7.37 -18.19
N CYS A 19 8.10 6.76 -19.25
CA CYS A 19 6.68 6.74 -19.56
C CYS A 19 6.02 5.54 -18.86
N LYS A 20 4.94 5.81 -18.12
CA LYS A 20 4.09 4.78 -17.52
C LYS A 20 2.74 4.76 -18.23
N ASN A 21 2.45 3.64 -18.90
CA ASN A 21 1.14 3.41 -19.51
C ASN A 21 0.11 3.08 -18.43
N LEU A 22 -1.05 3.71 -18.49
CA LEU A 22 -2.17 3.47 -17.58
C LEU A 22 -3.44 3.22 -18.43
N PRO A 23 -4.42 2.48 -17.91
CA PRO A 23 -5.64 2.23 -18.67
C PRO A 23 -6.37 3.55 -18.96
N GLY A 24 -6.45 3.92 -20.23
CA GLY A 24 -7.08 5.13 -20.75
C GLY A 24 -6.18 6.37 -20.85
N PHE A 25 -4.95 6.34 -20.34
CA PHE A 25 -4.01 7.48 -20.43
C PHE A 25 -2.56 7.08 -20.09
N TYR A 26 -1.59 7.96 -20.34
CA TYR A 26 -0.19 7.77 -19.94
C TYR A 26 0.27 8.82 -18.92
N SER A 27 1.30 8.50 -18.14
CA SER A 27 1.92 9.42 -17.18
C SER A 27 3.46 9.36 -17.26
N CYS A 28 4.11 10.52 -17.40
CA CYS A 28 5.57 10.62 -17.34
C CYS A 28 6.02 10.84 -15.89
N LYS A 29 6.91 9.99 -15.37
CA LYS A 29 7.60 10.26 -14.10
C LYS A 29 9.11 10.24 -14.28
N CYS A 30 9.82 10.90 -13.38
CA CYS A 30 11.26 10.88 -13.36
C CYS A 30 11.80 9.48 -13.05
N ASP A 31 12.97 9.16 -13.61
CA ASP A 31 13.72 7.93 -13.31
C ASP A 31 14.10 7.84 -11.82
N SER A 32 14.42 6.63 -11.36
CA SER A 32 14.89 6.39 -9.99
C SER A 32 16.08 7.30 -9.64
N GLY A 33 15.98 8.00 -8.51
CA GLY A 33 16.98 8.98 -8.07
C GLY A 33 16.84 10.39 -8.68
N PHE A 34 15.77 10.64 -9.46
CA PHE A 34 15.44 11.97 -9.97
C PHE A 34 14.09 12.45 -9.42
N THR A 35 14.01 13.71 -9.01
CA THR A 35 12.75 14.37 -8.61
C THR A 35 12.38 15.45 -9.60
N ARG A 36 11.07 15.64 -9.76
CA ARG A 36 10.50 16.69 -10.60
C ARG A 36 10.63 18.04 -9.90
N LYS A 37 11.59 18.87 -10.32
CA LYS A 37 11.74 20.28 -9.90
C LYS A 37 11.58 21.20 -11.09
N ASP A 38 10.71 22.20 -10.98
CA ASP A 38 10.43 23.18 -12.05
C ASP A 38 10.06 22.54 -13.40
N GLY A 39 9.38 21.39 -13.36
CA GLY A 39 9.06 20.64 -14.57
C GLY A 39 10.28 20.05 -15.27
N LYS A 40 11.36 19.75 -14.55
CA LYS A 40 12.51 18.98 -15.03
C LYS A 40 12.83 17.89 -14.02
N CYS A 41 13.29 16.75 -14.51
CA CYS A 41 13.81 15.70 -13.64
C CYS A 41 15.25 16.04 -13.32
N VAL A 42 15.48 16.42 -12.07
CA VAL A 42 16.82 16.73 -11.55
C VAL A 42 17.25 15.58 -10.66
N LYS A 43 18.50 15.15 -10.79
CA LYS A 43 19.06 14.12 -9.92
C LYS A 43 19.05 14.65 -8.50
N ASP A 44 18.40 13.96 -7.59
CA ASP A 44 18.57 14.27 -6.18
C ASP A 44 19.83 13.58 -5.73
N GLU A 45 20.84 14.37 -5.39
CA GLU A 45 22.05 13.91 -4.70
C GLU A 45 21.73 13.50 -3.24
N LYS A 46 20.47 13.17 -2.94
CA LYS A 46 20.01 12.83 -1.60
C LYS A 46 20.32 11.34 -1.38
N PRO A 47 21.04 11.00 -0.30
CA PRO A 47 21.46 9.63 -0.04
C PRO A 47 20.24 8.74 0.04
N GLU A 48 20.42 7.53 -0.47
CA GLU A 48 19.52 6.40 -0.50
C GLU A 48 19.02 6.12 0.92
N LYS A 49 18.00 6.86 1.35
CA LYS A 49 17.01 6.33 2.28
C LYS A 49 16.06 5.56 1.38
N GLU A 50 16.57 4.38 1.04
CA GLU A 50 15.88 3.21 0.55
C GLU A 50 14.45 3.21 1.09
N SER A 51 13.49 3.01 0.20
CA SER A 51 12.12 2.66 0.54
C SER A 51 12.16 1.66 1.69
N ASP A 52 11.61 2.04 2.86
CA ASP A 52 11.44 1.23 4.06
C ASP A 52 11.53 -0.28 3.75
N ASP A 53 12.75 -0.81 3.87
CA ASP A 53 12.93 -2.15 4.35
C ASP A 53 12.32 -2.12 5.75
N VAL A 54 11.11 -2.66 5.87
CA VAL A 54 10.65 -3.12 7.17
C VAL A 54 11.59 -4.28 7.49
N THR A 55 12.72 -3.95 8.12
CA THR A 55 13.37 -4.87 9.02
C THR A 55 12.35 -5.06 10.14
N GLU A 56 11.52 -6.09 10.01
CA GLU A 56 10.94 -6.75 11.17
C GLU A 56 12.13 -7.37 11.91
N ASP A 57 12.78 -6.56 12.74
CA ASP A 57 13.71 -6.99 13.77
C ASP A 57 13.72 -5.90 14.87
N ASP A 58 12.59 -5.81 15.57
CA ASP A 58 12.62 -5.48 16.99
C ASP A 58 12.41 -6.84 17.68
N GLU A 59 13.48 -7.34 18.29
CA GLU A 59 13.51 -8.59 19.02
C GLU A 59 12.52 -8.54 20.20
N ASP A 60 11.45 -9.34 20.15
CA ASP A 60 10.95 -10.00 21.36
C ASP A 60 11.28 -11.48 21.25
N ASP A 61 12.38 -11.80 21.92
CA ASP A 61 12.96 -13.10 22.21
C ASP A 61 11.90 -14.18 22.47
N ASP A 62 12.12 -15.34 21.85
CA ASP A 62 11.42 -16.59 22.11
C ASP A 62 11.55 -16.97 23.60
N VAL A 63 10.62 -16.54 24.45
CA VAL A 63 10.43 -17.18 25.76
C VAL A 63 9.63 -18.45 25.55
N GLY A 64 10.35 -19.52 25.17
CA GLY A 64 9.87 -20.88 25.38
C GLY A 64 9.53 -21.10 26.85
N GLY A 65 8.24 -21.35 27.13
CA GLY A 65 7.75 -21.76 28.44
C GLY A 65 6.25 -22.04 28.41
N ASP A 66 5.90 -23.33 28.46
CA ASP A 66 4.56 -23.82 28.75
C ASP A 66 4.06 -23.27 30.10
N ASP A 67 2.96 -22.51 30.13
CA ASP A 67 2.13 -22.38 31.33
C ASP A 67 0.64 -22.20 30.97
N VAL A 68 -0.14 -23.18 31.42
CA VAL A 68 -1.59 -23.32 31.32
C VAL A 68 -2.26 -22.33 32.27
N GLY A 69 -3.22 -21.54 31.79
CA GLY A 69 -3.96 -20.57 32.59
C GLY A 69 -5.32 -20.25 31.99
N ASP A 70 -6.23 -21.19 32.18
CA ASP A 70 -7.68 -21.10 32.04
C ASP A 70 -8.24 -19.97 32.93
N ASP A 71 -8.88 -18.97 32.33
CA ASP A 71 -9.85 -18.09 33.01
C ASP A 71 -10.87 -17.68 31.95
N ASP A 72 -11.87 -18.55 31.77
CA ASP A 72 -13.15 -18.25 31.14
C ASP A 72 -13.76 -16.99 31.77
N VAL A 73 -13.78 -15.88 31.04
CA VAL A 73 -14.67 -14.75 31.36
C VAL A 73 -15.94 -14.91 30.54
N ASP A 74 -16.83 -15.76 31.05
CA ASP A 74 -18.26 -15.70 30.77
C ASP A 74 -18.81 -14.38 31.34
N ASP A 75 -18.77 -13.30 30.56
CA ASP A 75 -19.58 -12.11 30.83
C ASP A 75 -20.90 -12.25 30.05
N ASP A 76 -21.80 -13.02 30.67
CA ASP A 76 -23.22 -13.07 30.36
C ASP A 76 -23.84 -11.71 30.69
N GLU A 77 -23.90 -10.79 29.72
CA GLU A 77 -24.79 -9.63 29.78
C GLU A 77 -25.95 -9.81 28.79
N ALA A 78 -26.82 -10.76 29.13
CA ALA A 78 -28.18 -10.81 28.62
C ALA A 78 -29.09 -9.93 29.50
N ASP A 79 -29.52 -8.77 28.99
CA ASP A 79 -30.92 -8.29 28.99
C ASP A 79 -30.99 -6.90 28.32
N GLU A 80 -31.43 -6.82 27.07
CA GLU A 80 -32.26 -5.72 26.57
C GLU A 80 -32.97 -6.22 25.30
N ALA A 81 -34.29 -6.37 25.38
CA ALA A 81 -35.14 -6.93 24.34
C ALA A 81 -35.61 -5.88 23.30
N ASP A 82 -35.83 -6.39 22.08
CA ASP A 82 -36.98 -6.12 21.18
C ASP A 82 -36.89 -5.01 20.09
N LEU A 83 -37.13 -5.48 18.84
CA LEU A 83 -37.59 -4.80 17.61
C LEU A 83 -36.57 -4.01 16.77
N ASP A 84 -36.02 -4.63 15.71
CA ASP A 84 -36.46 -4.38 14.31
C ASP A 84 -35.68 -5.24 13.27
N GLU A 85 -36.44 -6.00 12.47
CA GLU A 85 -36.17 -6.38 11.08
C GLU A 85 -35.10 -7.46 10.72
N ALA A 86 -35.47 -8.73 10.94
CA ALA A 86 -34.95 -9.85 10.16
C ALA A 86 -35.39 -9.76 8.68
N MET A 87 -34.49 -9.37 7.78
CA MET A 87 -34.68 -9.51 6.32
C MET A 87 -33.62 -10.39 5.63
N HIS A 88 -33.03 -11.34 6.36
CA HIS A 88 -32.23 -12.40 5.75
C HIS A 88 -32.93 -13.75 5.90
N ALA A 89 -33.92 -13.99 5.04
CA ALA A 89 -34.35 -15.35 4.68
C ALA A 89 -35.06 -15.31 3.31
N GLU A 90 -34.24 -15.54 2.28
CA GLU A 90 -34.51 -16.24 1.01
C GLU A 90 -35.93 -16.24 0.40
N LEU A 91 -36.05 -15.62 -0.78
CA LEU A 91 -36.98 -16.03 -1.85
C LEU A 91 -36.38 -15.78 -3.23
#